data_AF-A0A317ZFW1-F1
#
_entry.id   AF-A0A317ZFW1-F1
#
_cell.length_a   1.000
_cell.length_b   1.000
_cell.length_c   1.000
_cell.angle_alpha   90.00
_cell.angle_beta   90.00
_cell.angle_gamma   90.00
#
_symmetry.space_group_name_H-M   'P 1'
#
loop_
_entity.id
_entity.type
_entity.pdbx_description
1 polymer ?
#
loop_
_entity_poly.entity_id
_entity_poly.type
_entity_poly.pdbx_seq_one_letter_code
_entity_poly.pdbx_strand_id
1 'polypeptide(L)'
;MPPYIYHILHLTGLVMLFLGYGALLGRSLAGSDDARVKKLGSITSGIGLLLIFVAGFALISKMGYSFTTPWIIVKLVIWFALGGLIAVINRKPASAPLIWWLLVVLGLIAAIMVYARPFSG
;
A
#
# COMPACT_ATOMS: atom_id res chain seq x y z
N MET A 1 20.12 -13.66 1.96
CA MET A 1 18.75 -14.22 1.89
C MET A 1 18.30 -14.31 0.45
N PRO A 2 17.65 -15.42 0.05
CA PRO A 2 17.06 -15.59 -1.27
C PRO A 2 16.05 -14.48 -1.62
N PRO A 3 15.98 -14.01 -2.89
CA PRO A 3 15.07 -12.93 -3.31
C PRO A 3 13.59 -13.20 -3.06
N TYR A 4 13.16 -14.48 -3.13
CA TYR A 4 11.75 -14.85 -2.92
C TYR A 4 11.24 -14.47 -1.52
N ILE A 5 12.11 -14.41 -0.50
CA ILE A 5 11.72 -14.02 0.86
C ILE A 5 11.19 -12.58 0.87
N TYR A 6 11.87 -11.68 0.16
CA TYR A 6 11.43 -10.29 0.07
C TYR A 6 10.17 -10.16 -0.79
N HIS A 7 9.98 -11.00 -1.82
CA HIS A 7 8.70 -11.06 -2.53
C HIS A 7 7.54 -11.44 -1.60
N ILE A 8 7.72 -12.49 -0.78
CA ILE A 8 6.72 -12.92 0.19
C ILE A 8 6.45 -11.80 1.20
N LEU A 9 7.47 -11.19 1.77
CA LEU A 9 7.30 -10.09 2.73
C LEU A 9 6.58 -8.88 2.12
N HIS A 10 6.93 -8.51 0.88
CA HIS A 10 6.29 -7.41 0.18
C HIS A 10 4.81 -7.70 -0.11
N LEU A 11 4.49 -8.92 -0.56
CA LEU A 11 3.12 -9.35 -0.80
C LEU A 11 2.31 -9.44 0.50
N THR A 12 2.90 -9.98 1.57
CA THR A 12 2.28 -10.00 2.90
C THR A 12 1.97 -8.58 3.37
N GLY A 13 2.91 -7.64 3.21
CA GLY A 13 2.68 -6.24 3.51
C GLY A 13 1.53 -5.64 2.71
N LEU A 14 1.41 -5.99 1.42
CA LEU A 14 0.30 -5.58 0.56
C LEU A 14 -1.04 -6.13 1.04
N VAL A 15 -1.11 -7.42 1.38
CA VAL A 15 -2.32 -8.05 1.93
C VAL A 15 -2.73 -7.36 3.24
N MET A 16 -1.79 -7.13 4.15
CA MET A 16 -2.05 -6.42 5.41
C MET A 16 -2.56 -4.99 5.15
N LEU A 17 -1.95 -4.28 4.20
CA LEU A 17 -2.34 -2.92 3.86
C LEU A 17 -3.81 -2.86 3.38
N PHE A 18 -4.16 -3.67 2.39
CA PHE A 18 -5.52 -3.69 1.83
C PHE A 18 -6.56 -4.26 2.80
N LEU A 19 -6.21 -5.27 3.61
CA LEU A 19 -7.08 -5.77 4.66
C LEU A 19 -7.38 -4.68 5.71
N GLY A 20 -6.35 -3.96 6.15
CA GLY A 20 -6.49 -2.84 7.08
C GLY A 20 -7.36 -1.71 6.52
N TYR A 21 -7.16 -1.35 5.24
CA TYR A 21 -8.03 -0.38 4.57
C TYR A 21 -9.47 -0.85 4.43
N GLY A 22 -9.69 -2.12 4.07
CA GLY A 22 -11.03 -2.69 3.98
C GLY A 22 -11.79 -2.55 5.30
N ALA A 23 -11.13 -2.85 6.42
CA ALA A 23 -11.71 -2.65 7.75
C ALA A 23 -12.02 -1.17 8.05
N LEU A 24 -11.08 -0.26 7.75
CA LEU A 24 -11.27 1.17 8.01
C LEU A 24 -12.36 1.81 7.14
N LEU A 25 -12.40 1.46 5.85
CA LEU A 25 -13.40 1.94 4.91
C LEU A 25 -14.77 1.34 5.20
N GLY A 26 -14.86 0.02 5.46
CA GLY A 26 -16.11 -0.63 5.84
C GLY A 26 -16.71 -0.01 7.10
N ARG A 27 -15.89 0.22 8.13
CA ARG A 27 -16.29 0.95 9.34
C ARG A 27 -16.83 2.35 9.01
N SER A 28 -16.10 3.09 8.16
CA SER A 28 -16.46 4.45 7.77
C SER A 28 -17.76 4.52 6.97
N LEU A 29 -17.98 3.58 6.06
CA LEU A 29 -19.19 3.50 5.22
C LEU A 29 -20.41 3.06 6.02
N ALA A 30 -20.21 2.21 7.04
CA ALA A 30 -21.26 1.82 7.97
C ALA A 30 -21.60 2.89 9.02
N GLY A 31 -20.89 4.03 9.03
CA GLY A 31 -21.07 5.06 10.06
C GLY A 31 -20.71 4.59 11.47
N SER A 32 -19.87 3.55 11.60
CA SER A 32 -19.53 2.93 12.88
C SER A 32 -18.33 3.60 13.54
N ASP A 33 -18.40 3.80 14.85
CA ASP A 33 -17.31 4.31 15.68
C ASP A 33 -16.60 3.23 16.50
N ASP A 34 -16.66 1.97 16.05
CA ASP A 34 -15.96 0.87 16.71
C ASP A 34 -14.44 1.11 16.80
N ALA A 35 -13.98 1.41 18.02
CA ALA A 35 -12.59 1.71 18.32
C ALA A 35 -11.67 0.50 18.11
N ARG A 36 -12.17 -0.74 18.28
CA ARG A 36 -11.38 -1.96 18.07
C ARG A 36 -11.10 -2.15 16.59
N VAL A 37 -12.12 -2.00 15.74
CA VAL A 37 -11.97 -2.08 14.28
C VAL A 37 -11.06 -0.98 13.77
N LYS A 38 -11.23 0.26 14.26
CA LYS A 38 -10.35 1.39 13.92
C LYS A 38 -8.88 1.10 14.29
N LYS A 39 -8.64 0.62 15.50
CA LYS A 39 -7.28 0.31 16.00
C LYS A 39 -6.65 -0.83 15.20
N LEU A 40 -7.36 -1.93 15.03
CA LEU A 40 -6.88 -3.10 14.28
C LEU A 40 -6.58 -2.72 12.82
N GLY A 41 -7.52 -2.07 12.13
CA GLY A 41 -7.33 -1.63 10.75
C GLY A 41 -6.15 -0.69 10.58
N SER A 42 -5.95 0.26 11.51
CA SER A 42 -4.83 1.21 11.46
C SER A 42 -3.48 0.55 11.73
N ILE A 43 -3.41 -0.38 12.70
CA ILE A 43 -2.16 -1.11 12.99
C ILE A 43 -1.81 -2.04 11.83
N THR A 44 -2.77 -2.82 11.34
CA THR A 44 -2.53 -3.77 10.24
C THR A 44 -2.12 -3.05 8.96
N SER A 45 -2.79 -1.94 8.62
CA SER A 45 -2.39 -1.12 7.46
C SER A 45 -1.03 -0.44 7.64
N GLY A 46 -0.73 0.10 8.83
CA GLY A 46 0.56 0.72 9.14
C GLY A 46 1.73 -0.27 9.06
N ILE A 47 1.58 -1.46 9.65
CA ILE A 47 2.61 -2.52 9.57
C ILE A 47 2.75 -3.00 8.13
N GLY A 48 1.63 -3.19 7.42
CA GLY A 48 1.65 -3.56 6.01
C GLY A 48 2.44 -2.56 5.16
N LEU A 49 2.22 -1.26 5.38
CA LEU A 49 2.94 -0.19 4.69
C LEU A 49 4.45 -0.22 4.95
N LEU A 50 4.87 -0.47 6.19
CA LEU A 50 6.29 -0.60 6.55
C LEU A 50 6.93 -1.84 5.91
N LEU A 51 6.22 -2.98 5.90
CA LEU A 51 6.70 -4.20 5.26
C LEU A 51 6.89 -4.02 3.75
N ILE A 52 5.93 -3.38 3.07
CA ILE A 52 6.03 -3.05 1.64
C ILE A 52 7.29 -2.22 1.39
N PHE A 53 7.54 -1.20 2.22
CA PHE A 53 8.70 -0.32 2.09
C PHE A 53 10.01 -1.10 2.23
N VAL A 54 10.23 -1.76 3.37
CA VAL A 54 11.50 -2.47 3.65
C VAL A 54 11.75 -3.59 2.65
N ALA A 55 10.75 -4.42 2.36
CA ALA A 55 10.88 -5.52 1.42
C ALA A 55 11.05 -5.02 -0.02
N GLY A 56 10.41 -3.91 -0.39
CA GLY A 56 10.51 -3.30 -1.72
C GLY A 56 11.92 -2.78 -2.01
N PHE A 57 12.54 -2.07 -1.07
CA PHE A 57 13.93 -1.61 -1.21
C PHE A 57 14.92 -2.79 -1.25
N ALA A 58 14.70 -3.81 -0.42
CA ALA A 58 15.51 -5.02 -0.46
C ALA A 58 15.40 -5.74 -1.81
N LEU A 59 14.19 -5.82 -2.39
CA LEU A 59 13.95 -6.38 -3.72
C LEU A 59 14.68 -5.61 -4.82
N ILE A 60 14.60 -4.29 -4.83
CA ILE A 60 15.29 -3.42 -5.80
C ILE A 60 16.79 -3.67 -5.77
N SER A 61 17.39 -3.70 -4.56
CA SER A 61 18.81 -3.99 -4.36
C SER A 61 19.20 -5.39 -4.83
N LYS A 62 18.37 -6.41 -4.53
CA LYS A 62 18.65 -7.80 -4.92
C LYS A 62 18.51 -8.07 -6.40
N MET A 63 17.63 -7.34 -7.09
CA MET A 63 17.44 -7.45 -8.54
C MET A 63 18.41 -6.56 -9.34
N GLY A 64 19.22 -5.73 -8.68
CA GLY A 64 20.22 -4.87 -9.34
C GLY A 64 19.62 -3.67 -10.08
N TYR A 65 18.42 -3.23 -9.71
CA TYR A 65 17.80 -2.04 -10.30
C TYR A 65 18.33 -0.76 -9.62
N SER A 66 18.45 0.33 -10.39
CA SER A 66 18.71 1.65 -9.83
C SER A 66 17.47 2.19 -9.11
N PHE A 67 17.65 2.83 -7.95
CA PHE A 67 16.55 3.50 -7.25
C PHE A 67 15.95 4.67 -8.04
N THR A 68 16.67 5.18 -9.05
CA THR A 68 16.23 6.28 -9.91
C THR A 68 15.42 5.83 -11.12
N THR A 69 15.23 4.53 -11.33
CA THR A 69 14.44 4.05 -12.47
C THR A 69 12.99 4.58 -12.36
N PRO A 70 12.40 5.12 -13.44
CA PRO A 70 11.12 5.83 -13.34
C PRO A 70 10.00 5.02 -12.71
N TRP A 71 9.85 3.74 -13.04
CA TRP A 71 8.80 2.88 -12.45
C TRP A 71 8.97 2.68 -10.93
N ILE A 72 10.20 2.74 -10.40
CA ILE A 72 10.47 2.68 -8.96
C ILE A 72 10.01 3.98 -8.30
N ILE A 73 10.30 5.13 -8.91
CA ILE A 73 9.86 6.44 -8.42
C ILE A 73 8.33 6.50 -8.37
N VAL A 74 7.63 6.03 -9.42
CA VAL A 74 6.16 5.98 -9.44
C VAL A 74 5.64 5.14 -8.27
N LYS A 75 6.20 3.96 -8.02
CA LYS A 75 5.80 3.12 -6.87
C LYS A 75 6.07 3.78 -5.53
N LEU A 76 7.16 4.50 -5.40
CA LEU A 76 7.49 5.24 -4.19
C LEU A 76 6.45 6.35 -3.92
N VAL A 77 6.04 7.08 -4.97
CA VAL A 77 4.97 8.08 -4.88
C VAL A 77 3.65 7.42 -4.49
N ILE A 78 3.29 6.28 -5.11
CA ILE A 78 2.09 5.53 -4.74
C ILE A 78 2.15 5.09 -3.28
N TRP A 79 3.29 4.58 -2.82
CA TRP A 79 3.47 4.18 -1.43
C TRP A 79 3.26 5.35 -0.46
N PHE A 80 3.80 6.54 -0.77
CA PHE A 80 3.54 7.74 0.01
C PHE A 80 2.05 8.13 0.01
N ALA A 81 1.39 8.07 -1.15
CA ALA A 81 -0.03 8.35 -1.27
C ALA A 81 -0.86 7.39 -0.40
N LEU A 82 -0.56 6.09 -0.47
CA LEU A 82 -1.19 5.08 0.40
C LEU A 82 -0.98 5.45 1.87
N GLY A 83 0.26 5.69 2.32
CA GLY A 83 0.52 6.11 3.70
C GLY A 83 -0.33 7.30 4.16
N GLY A 84 -0.50 8.31 3.32
CA GLY A 84 -1.37 9.46 3.59
C GLY A 84 -2.85 9.09 3.74
N LEU A 85 -3.36 8.16 2.93
CA LEU A 85 -4.77 7.76 2.96
C LEU A 85 -5.22 7.16 4.29
N ILE A 86 -4.33 6.52 5.07
CA ILE A 86 -4.67 6.01 6.41
C ILE A 86 -5.15 7.15 7.31
N ALA A 87 -4.47 8.30 7.26
CA ALA A 87 -4.85 9.48 8.02
C ALA A 87 -6.13 10.11 7.49
N VAL A 88 -6.32 10.17 6.16
CA VAL A 88 -7.52 10.76 5.54
C VAL A 88 -8.77 9.97 5.91
N ILE A 89 -8.76 8.63 5.81
CA ILE A 89 -9.92 7.79 6.17
C ILE A 89 -10.33 8.02 7.63
N ASN A 90 -9.36 8.13 8.53
CA ASN A 90 -9.62 8.31 9.95
C ASN A 90 -10.06 9.74 10.34
N ARG A 91 -9.72 10.76 9.54
CA ARG A 91 -10.06 12.17 9.83
C ARG A 91 -11.28 12.66 9.04
N LYS A 92 -11.54 12.11 7.86
CA LYS A 92 -12.60 12.53 6.92
C LYS A 92 -13.38 11.32 6.41
N PRO A 93 -14.20 10.67 7.27
CA PRO A 93 -14.94 9.46 6.89
C PRO A 93 -15.88 9.65 5.70
N ALA A 94 -16.40 10.86 5.48
CA ALA A 94 -17.22 11.21 4.31
C ALA A 94 -16.52 10.97 2.95
N SER A 95 -15.19 10.91 2.93
CA SER A 95 -14.41 10.64 1.72
C SER A 95 -14.22 9.14 1.42
N ALA A 96 -14.76 8.24 2.24
CA ALA A 96 -14.57 6.80 2.10
C ALA A 96 -14.94 6.22 0.71
N PRO A 97 -16.06 6.61 0.06
CA PRO A 97 -16.37 6.12 -1.28
C PRO A 97 -15.34 6.52 -2.33
N LEU A 98 -14.81 7.76 -2.25
CA LEU A 98 -13.77 8.24 -3.13
C LEU A 98 -12.46 7.50 -2.89
N ILE A 99 -12.09 7.29 -1.61
CA ILE A 99 -10.87 6.59 -1.24
C ILE A 99 -10.92 5.11 -1.67
N TRP A 100 -12.09 4.48 -1.63
CA TRP A 100 -12.27 3.12 -2.12
C TRP A 100 -11.82 2.97 -3.58
N TRP A 101 -12.35 3.81 -4.46
CA TRP A 101 -11.98 3.78 -5.88
C TRP A 101 -10.55 4.23 -6.11
N LEU A 102 -10.06 5.20 -5.34
CA LEU A 102 -8.67 5.63 -5.40
C LEU A 102 -7.71 4.48 -5.03
N LEU A 103 -8.01 3.67 -4.02
CA LEU A 103 -7.18 2.51 -3.65
C LEU A 103 -7.13 1.47 -4.78
N VAL A 104 -8.24 1.23 -5.47
CA VAL A 104 -8.28 0.32 -6.64
C VAL A 104 -7.39 0.86 -7.76
N VAL A 105 -7.49 2.15 -8.08
CA VAL A 105 -6.67 2.79 -9.12
C VAL A 105 -5.19 2.77 -8.74
N LEU A 106 -4.83 3.13 -7.51
CA LEU A 106 -3.45 3.11 -7.02
C LEU A 106 -2.86 1.70 -7.04
N GLY A 107 -3.63 0.70 -6.61
CA GLY A 107 -3.23 -0.71 -6.64
C GLY A 107 -2.99 -1.21 -8.06
N LEU A 108 -3.88 -0.86 -8.99
CA LEU A 108 -3.75 -1.22 -10.40
C LEU A 108 -2.49 -0.58 -11.04
N ILE A 109 -2.26 0.71 -10.82
CA ILE A 109 -1.06 1.39 -11.33
C ILE A 109 0.20 0.74 -10.73
N ALA A 110 0.23 0.46 -9.43
CA ALA A 110 1.38 -0.19 -8.80
C ALA A 110 1.68 -1.57 -9.43
N ALA A 111 0.65 -2.36 -9.73
CA ALA A 111 0.78 -3.64 -10.42
C ALA A 111 1.31 -3.47 -11.85
N ILE A 112 0.75 -2.55 -12.64
CA ILE A 112 1.22 -2.26 -14.01
C ILE A 112 2.70 -1.87 -13.98
N MET A 113 3.13 -1.04 -13.01
CA MET A 113 4.53 -0.63 -12.88
C MET A 113 5.48 -1.80 -12.53
N VAL A 114 5.01 -2.89 -11.92
CA VAL A 114 5.79 -4.14 -11.72
C VAL A 114 5.89 -4.94 -13.01
N TYR A 115 4.77 -5.18 -13.68
CA TYR A 115 4.69 -6.19 -14.73
C TYR A 115 5.07 -5.65 -16.10
N ALA A 116 4.58 -4.47 -16.45
CA ALA A 116 4.92 -3.83 -17.72
C ALA A 116 6.29 -3.13 -17.66
N ARG A 117 6.79 -2.77 -16.46
CA ARG A 117 8.00 -1.95 -16.26
C ARG A 117 8.13 -0.83 -17.30
N PRO A 118 7.08 -0.01 -17.48
CA PRO A 118 7.15 1.05 -18.47
C PRO A 118 8.32 1.98 -18.11
N PHE A 119 8.97 2.54 -19.13
CA PHE A 119 10.11 3.47 -18.97
C PHE A 119 11.42 2.83 -18.45
N SER A 120 11.63 1.53 -18.69
CA SER A 120 12.91 0.85 -18.45
C SER A 120 13.87 0.88 -19.65
N GLY A 121 13.66 1.82 -20.59
CA GLY A 121 14.54 2.04 -21.74
C GLY A 121 15.77 2.86 -21.38
#